data_AF-A0A1A8JCY2-F1
#
_entry.id   AF-A0A1A8JCY2-F1
#
_cell.length_a   1.000
_cell.length_b   1.000
_cell.length_c   1.000
_cell.angle_alpha   90.00
_cell.angle_beta   90.00
_cell.angle_gamma   90.00
#
_symmetry.space_group_name_H-M   'P 1'
#
loop_
_entity.id
_entity.type
_entity.pdbx_description
1 polymer ?
#
loop_
_entity_poly.entity_id
_entity_poly.type
_entity_poly.pdbx_seq_one_letter_code
_entity_poly.pdbx_strand_id
1 'polypeptide(L)'
;MAPSNNLTASRTVEEAGDAFERYLLAVLSRWPKVFCTAMIPRLVGSWERQDLFQQEYHRRSAKLGVSYVPIHDHLPRYRLKLWCRDGIHLSDNHGMPILTQLMWNASYQFLETHAPKPLVQHQVSRPQKASIVPRVVVKGVERIPPPRPSEWTFVRPSGKRN
;
A
#
# COMPACT_ATOMS: atom_id res chain seq x y z
N MET A 1 11.32 11.18 3.53
CA MET A 1 12.72 11.02 3.99
C MET A 1 13.44 10.17 2.94
N ALA A 2 14.62 10.58 2.46
CA ALA A 2 15.36 9.81 1.47
C ALA A 2 16.02 8.58 2.11
N PRO A 3 15.94 7.37 1.53
CA PRO A 3 16.52 6.15 2.10
C PRO A 3 18.01 6.27 2.46
N SER A 4 18.76 7.07 1.70
CA SER A 4 20.19 7.34 1.97
C SER A 4 20.44 7.98 3.35
N ASN A 5 19.45 8.68 3.91
CA ASN A 5 19.58 9.28 5.25
C ASN A 5 19.57 8.22 6.36
N ASN A 6 19.07 7.01 6.10
CA ASN A 6 19.11 5.92 7.07
C ASN A 6 20.56 5.48 7.39
N LEU A 7 21.53 5.77 6.51
CA LEU A 7 22.95 5.55 6.78
C LEU A 7 23.44 6.29 8.03
N THR A 8 22.88 7.47 8.30
CA THR A 8 23.22 8.33 9.42
C THR A 8 22.16 8.34 10.52
N ALA A 9 20.90 8.08 10.18
CA ALA A 9 19.76 8.26 11.09
C ALA A 9 19.18 6.96 11.66
N SER A 10 19.29 5.83 10.95
CA SER A 10 18.72 4.56 11.44
C SER A 10 19.66 3.83 12.37
N ARG A 11 19.09 3.24 13.42
CA ARG A 11 19.85 2.44 14.38
C ARG A 11 20.25 1.10 13.75
N THR A 12 19.34 0.45 13.02
CA THR A 12 19.60 -0.83 12.33
C THR A 12 19.13 -0.86 10.87
N VAL A 13 19.60 -1.87 10.13
CA VAL A 13 19.22 -2.12 8.74
C VAL A 13 17.75 -2.58 8.68
N GLU A 14 17.34 -3.44 9.62
CA GLU A 14 15.99 -4.00 9.70
C GLU A 14 14.94 -2.91 9.97
N GLU A 15 15.21 -1.98 10.89
CA GLU A 15 14.30 -0.85 11.17
C GLU A 15 14.08 0.02 9.93
N ALA A 16 15.14 0.24 9.16
CA ALA A 16 15.05 1.00 7.92
C ALA A 16 14.30 0.21 6.83
N GLY A 17 14.51 -1.10 6.76
CA GLY A 17 13.74 -2.01 5.91
C GLY A 17 12.24 -1.97 6.23
N ASP A 18 11.86 -2.03 7.50
CA ASP A 18 10.46 -1.95 7.94
C ASP A 18 9.85 -0.57 7.65
N ALA A 19 10.62 0.51 7.82
CA ALA A 19 10.18 1.86 7.45
C ALA A 19 9.98 2.00 5.93
N PHE A 20 10.89 1.44 5.13
CA PHE A 20 10.80 1.43 3.68
C PHE A 20 9.62 0.59 3.18
N GLU A 21 9.40 -0.60 3.75
CA GLU A 21 8.25 -1.45 3.41
C GLU A 21 6.93 -0.73 3.68
N ARG A 22 6.79 -0.08 4.85
CA ARG A 22 5.61 0.74 5.18
C ARG A 22 5.41 1.89 4.20
N TYR A 23 6.49 2.56 3.80
CA TYR A 23 6.43 3.60 2.79
C TYR A 23 5.98 3.06 1.43
N LEU A 24 6.54 1.92 1.00
CA LEU A 24 6.20 1.31 -0.29
C LEU A 24 4.75 0.83 -0.33
N LEU A 25 4.23 0.26 0.75
CA LEU A 25 2.80 -0.06 0.89
C LEU A 25 1.91 1.18 0.77
N ALA A 26 2.30 2.30 1.39
CA ALA A 26 1.56 3.55 1.28
C ALA A 26 1.55 4.09 -0.16
N VAL A 27 2.67 3.96 -0.89
CA VAL A 27 2.75 4.30 -2.32
C VAL A 27 1.86 3.38 -3.15
N LEU A 28 1.97 2.07 -2.97
CA LEU A 28 1.20 1.07 -3.72
C LEU A 28 -0.31 1.19 -3.51
N SER A 29 -0.76 1.71 -2.35
CA SER A 29 -2.18 1.98 -2.11
C SER A 29 -2.77 3.08 -3.01
N ARG A 30 -1.92 3.89 -3.63
CA ARG A 30 -2.31 5.01 -4.51
C ARG A 30 -1.89 4.80 -5.96
N TRP A 31 -0.75 4.15 -6.20
CA TRP A 31 -0.19 3.97 -7.53
C TRP A 31 0.09 2.48 -7.80
N PRO A 32 -0.62 1.85 -8.75
CA PRO A 32 -0.50 0.41 -9.00
C PRO A 32 0.76 0.04 -9.80
N LYS A 33 1.40 0.99 -10.47
CA LYS A 33 2.61 0.77 -11.29
C LYS A 33 3.75 1.61 -10.73
N VAL A 34 4.58 0.98 -9.89
CA VAL A 34 5.79 1.59 -9.34
C VAL A 34 6.96 0.64 -9.43
N PHE A 35 8.16 1.19 -9.51
CA PHE A 35 9.42 0.49 -9.33
C PHE A 35 10.28 1.27 -8.34
N CYS A 36 11.25 0.59 -7.74
CA CYS A 36 12.24 1.19 -6.87
C CYS A 36 13.59 1.24 -7.59
N THR A 37 14.40 2.24 -7.27
CA THR A 37 15.81 2.26 -7.65
C THR A 37 16.67 2.00 -6.43
N ALA A 38 17.84 1.41 -6.67
CA ALA A 38 18.91 1.37 -5.71
C ALA A 38 19.27 2.76 -5.19
N MET A 39 19.82 2.81 -3.98
CA MET A 39 20.38 4.04 -3.45
C MET A 39 21.63 4.44 -4.23
N ILE A 40 21.79 5.75 -4.41
CA ILE A 40 23.05 6.33 -4.88
C ILE A 40 24.11 6.13 -3.76
N PRO A 41 25.27 5.53 -4.08
CA PRO A 41 26.33 5.32 -3.09
C PRO A 41 27.00 6.63 -2.70
N ARG A 42 27.39 6.72 -1.44
CA ARG A 42 28.25 7.77 -0.89
C ARG A 42 29.71 7.30 -0.88
N LEU A 43 30.62 8.23 -1.16
CA LEU A 43 32.06 8.02 -0.95
C LEU A 43 32.40 8.00 0.55
N VAL A 44 31.62 8.70 1.36
CA VAL A 44 31.77 8.75 2.81
C VAL A 44 31.00 7.63 3.52
N GLY A 45 31.59 7.06 4.56
CA GLY A 45 31.01 5.98 5.37
C GLY A 45 31.40 4.57 4.91
N SER A 46 31.02 3.56 5.70
CA SER A 46 31.31 2.15 5.40
C SER A 46 30.56 1.68 4.15
N TRP A 47 31.28 0.97 3.29
CA TRP A 47 30.72 0.34 2.09
C TRP A 47 29.79 -0.81 2.47
N GLU A 48 30.26 -1.67 3.37
CA GLU A 48 29.55 -2.84 3.87
C GLU A 48 28.22 -2.43 4.47
N ARG A 49 28.20 -1.32 5.24
CA ARG A 49 26.97 -0.74 5.76
C ARG A 49 26.04 -0.32 4.62
N GLN A 50 26.52 0.46 3.66
CA GLN A 50 25.70 0.89 2.53
C GLN A 50 25.11 -0.28 1.74
N ASP A 51 25.91 -1.33 1.53
CA ASP A 51 25.50 -2.54 0.84
C ASP A 51 24.42 -3.32 1.61
N LEU A 52 24.56 -3.47 2.94
CA LEU A 52 23.52 -4.08 3.78
C LEU A 52 22.18 -3.35 3.67
N PHE A 53 22.18 -2.01 3.66
CA PHE A 53 20.96 -1.23 3.45
C PHE A 53 20.37 -1.46 2.05
N GLN A 54 21.20 -1.49 1.00
CA GLN A 54 20.76 -1.76 -0.37
C GLN A 54 20.09 -3.14 -0.49
N GLN A 55 20.74 -4.17 0.06
CA GLN A 55 20.21 -5.53 0.08
C GLN A 55 18.87 -5.60 0.81
N GLU A 56 18.76 -4.94 1.96
CA GLU A 56 17.50 -4.91 2.70
C GLU A 56 16.39 -4.21 1.93
N TYR A 57 16.65 -3.04 1.32
CA TYR A 57 15.64 -2.37 0.49
C TYR A 57 15.22 -3.19 -0.72
N HIS A 58 16.17 -3.86 -1.38
CA HIS A 58 15.86 -4.78 -2.47
C HIS A 58 14.98 -5.93 -1.98
N ARG A 59 15.35 -6.58 -0.86
CA ARG A 59 14.57 -7.66 -0.25
C ARG A 59 13.13 -7.24 0.08
N ARG A 60 12.95 -6.04 0.63
CA ARG A 60 11.63 -5.47 0.97
C ARG A 60 10.80 -5.12 -0.27
N SER A 61 11.45 -4.62 -1.31
CA SER A 61 10.81 -4.36 -2.61
C SER A 61 10.33 -5.67 -3.26
N ALA A 62 11.19 -6.68 -3.29
CA ALA A 62 10.89 -8.01 -3.82
C ALA A 62 9.74 -8.70 -3.05
N LYS A 63 9.71 -8.57 -1.72
CA LYS A 63 8.60 -9.08 -0.87
C LYS A 63 7.23 -8.55 -1.31
N LEU A 64 7.17 -7.33 -1.83
CA LEU A 64 5.94 -6.68 -2.30
C LEU A 64 5.72 -6.83 -3.82
N GLY A 65 6.56 -7.59 -4.52
CA GLY A 65 6.48 -7.76 -5.97
C GLY A 65 6.83 -6.50 -6.77
N VAL A 66 7.58 -5.57 -6.16
CA VAL A 66 8.03 -4.33 -6.82
C VAL A 66 9.42 -4.53 -7.40
N SER A 67 9.62 -4.12 -8.65
CA SER A 67 10.93 -4.19 -9.30
C SER A 67 11.93 -3.26 -8.62
N TYR A 68 13.17 -3.73 -8.47
CA TYR A 68 14.27 -2.95 -7.88
C TYR A 68 15.42 -2.82 -8.89
N VAL A 69 15.71 -1.59 -9.30
CA VAL A 69 16.68 -1.30 -10.37
C VAL A 69 18.05 -0.97 -9.76
N PRO A 70 19.11 -1.76 -10.01
CA PRO A 70 20.43 -1.57 -9.40
C PRO A 70 21.24 -0.44 -10.06
N ILE A 71 20.76 0.80 -9.96
CA ILE A 71 21.43 1.97 -10.55
C ILE A 71 22.84 2.23 -9.98
N HIS A 72 23.15 1.68 -8.79
CA HIS A 72 24.43 1.89 -8.12
C HIS A 72 25.61 1.23 -8.85
N ASP A 73 25.38 0.17 -9.63
CA ASP A 73 26.40 -0.50 -10.44
C ASP A 73 27.05 0.44 -11.48
N HIS A 74 26.30 1.46 -11.89
CA HIS A 74 26.71 2.45 -12.89
C HIS A 74 27.35 3.69 -12.27
N LEU A 75 27.46 3.73 -10.94
CA LEU A 75 28.03 4.83 -10.17
C LEU A 75 29.22 4.32 -9.33
N PRO A 76 30.33 3.89 -9.98
CA PRO A 76 31.46 3.28 -9.30
C PRO A 76 32.31 4.27 -8.49
N ARG A 77 32.42 4.07 -7.18
CA ARG A 77 33.06 5.02 -6.24
C ARG A 77 34.48 5.46 -6.59
N TYR A 78 35.23 4.65 -7.35
CA TYR A 78 36.60 4.99 -7.78
C TYR A 78 36.62 6.10 -8.86
N ARG A 79 35.50 6.40 -9.52
CA ARG A 79 35.43 7.47 -10.54
C ARG A 79 35.07 8.82 -9.92
N LEU A 80 35.97 9.38 -9.11
CA LEU A 80 35.71 10.58 -8.29
C LEU A 80 35.02 11.75 -9.01
N LYS A 81 35.23 11.93 -10.32
CA LYS A 81 34.55 12.96 -11.13
C LYS A 81 33.01 12.85 -11.13
N LEU A 82 32.44 11.68 -10.85
CA LEU A 82 30.99 11.50 -10.76
C LEU A 82 30.40 12.08 -9.47
N TRP A 83 31.22 12.42 -8.48
CA TRP A 83 30.77 12.95 -7.19
C TRP A 83 31.09 14.43 -7.03
N CYS A 84 30.27 15.11 -6.24
CA CYS A 84 30.60 16.38 -5.64
C CYS A 84 31.74 16.23 -4.62
N ARG A 85 32.37 17.35 -4.26
CA ARG A 85 33.46 17.37 -3.26
C ARG A 85 33.04 16.86 -1.89
N ASP A 86 31.75 16.88 -1.57
CA ASP A 86 31.22 16.34 -0.32
C ASP A 86 31.20 14.80 -0.26
N GLY A 87 31.40 14.12 -1.39
CA GLY A 87 31.34 12.67 -1.47
C GLY A 87 29.96 12.07 -1.18
N ILE A 88 28.91 12.88 -1.19
CA ILE A 88 27.52 12.46 -0.93
C ILE A 88 26.68 12.62 -2.20
N HIS A 89 26.82 13.75 -2.89
CA HIS A 89 26.03 14.06 -4.06
C HIS A 89 26.78 13.71 -5.34
N LEU A 90 26.02 13.46 -6.41
CA LEU A 90 26.59 13.34 -7.74
C LEU A 90 26.95 14.73 -8.29
N SER A 91 28.02 14.78 -9.09
CA SER A 91 28.40 16.01 -9.78
C SER A 91 27.42 16.32 -10.91
N ASP A 92 27.12 17.61 -11.10
CA ASP A 92 26.21 18.05 -12.17
C ASP A 92 26.72 17.72 -13.57
N ASN A 93 28.04 17.78 -13.77
CA ASN A 93 28.66 17.63 -15.09
C ASN A 93 28.88 16.17 -15.52
N HIS A 94 28.98 15.23 -14.57
CA HIS A 94 29.31 13.84 -14.89
C HIS A 94 28.41 12.81 -14.22
N GLY A 95 28.11 12.99 -12.93
CA GLY A 95 27.28 12.03 -12.19
C GLY A 95 25.79 12.15 -12.54
N MET A 96 25.26 13.37 -12.53
CA MET A 96 23.85 13.63 -12.82
C MET A 96 23.41 13.19 -14.23
N PRO A 97 24.20 13.40 -15.31
CA PRO A 97 23.86 12.87 -16.63
C PRO A 97 23.71 11.34 -16.65
N ILE A 98 24.56 10.61 -15.92
CA ILE A 98 24.45 9.15 -15.78
C ILE A 98 23.17 8.78 -15.04
N LEU A 99 22.88 9.44 -13.91
CA LEU A 99 21.64 9.19 -13.16
C LEU A 99 20.41 9.43 -14.02
N THR A 100 20.35 10.54 -14.75
CA THR A 100 19.24 10.87 -15.66
C THR A 100 19.04 9.78 -16.71
N GLN A 101 20.12 9.30 -17.33
CA GLN A 101 20.03 8.22 -18.31
C GLN A 101 19.51 6.92 -17.70
N LEU A 102 19.96 6.57 -16.49
CA LEU A 102 19.49 5.37 -15.78
C LEU A 102 18.01 5.47 -15.42
N MET A 103 17.57 6.63 -14.92
CA MET A 103 16.16 6.88 -14.61
C MET A 103 15.29 6.82 -15.86
N TRP A 104 15.75 7.40 -16.97
CA TRP A 104 15.07 7.33 -18.26
C TRP A 104 14.92 5.87 -18.72
N ASN A 105 16.02 5.13 -18.79
CA ASN A 105 16.02 3.73 -19.24
C ASN A 105 15.14 2.84 -18.36
N ALA A 106 15.25 2.98 -17.04
CA ALA A 106 14.45 2.22 -16.08
C ALA A 106 12.96 2.52 -16.23
N SER A 107 12.61 3.81 -16.35
CA SER A 107 11.21 4.22 -16.54
C SER A 107 10.67 3.73 -17.87
N TYR A 108 11.44 3.86 -18.95
CA TYR A 108 11.06 3.44 -20.28
C TYR A 108 10.80 1.92 -20.33
N GLN A 109 11.75 1.11 -19.84
CA GLN A 109 11.60 -0.35 -19.76
C GLN A 109 10.41 -0.77 -18.89
N PHE A 110 10.22 -0.09 -17.75
CA PHE A 110 9.08 -0.35 -16.87
C PHE A 110 7.73 -0.03 -17.51
N LEU A 111 7.67 1.01 -18.35
CA LEU A 111 6.47 1.38 -19.10
C LEU A 111 6.18 0.41 -20.25
N GLU A 112 7.21 -0.06 -20.97
CA GLU A 112 7.08 -1.06 -22.03
C GLU A 112 6.71 -2.44 -21.49
N THR A 113 7.16 -2.77 -20.27
CA THR A 113 6.77 -4.04 -19.63
C THR A 113 5.28 -4.00 -19.32
N HIS A 114 4.50 -4.86 -19.99
CA HIS A 114 3.06 -4.99 -19.74
C HIS A 114 2.81 -5.21 -18.25
N ALA A 115 1.80 -4.51 -17.72
CA ALA A 115 1.50 -4.55 -16.29
C ALA A 115 1.33 -6.01 -15.83
N PRO A 116 1.97 -6.43 -14.73
CA PRO A 116 1.62 -7.69 -14.10
C PRO A 116 0.10 -7.73 -13.86
N LYS A 117 -0.51 -8.90 -14.07
CA LYS A 117 -1.91 -9.11 -13.65
C LYS A 117 -2.02 -8.61 -12.21
N PRO A 118 -3.04 -7.81 -11.86
CA PRO A 118 -3.20 -7.31 -10.51
C PRO A 118 -3.04 -8.48 -9.55
N LEU A 119 -2.24 -8.29 -8.49
CA LEU A 119 -2.20 -9.23 -7.38
C LEU A 119 -3.65 -9.42 -6.97
N VAL A 120 -4.22 -10.57 -7.33
CA VAL A 120 -5.46 -11.03 -6.75
C VAL A 120 -5.12 -11.04 -5.28
N GLN A 121 -5.60 -10.06 -4.54
CA GLN A 121 -5.70 -10.20 -3.11
C GLN A 121 -6.47 -11.50 -2.98
N HIS A 122 -5.78 -12.57 -2.56
CA HIS A 122 -6.46 -13.62 -1.84
C HIS A 122 -7.07 -12.87 -0.67
N GLN A 123 -8.30 -12.37 -0.87
CA GLN A 123 -9.24 -12.23 0.19
C GLN A 123 -9.28 -13.62 0.76
N VAL A 124 -8.46 -13.84 1.79
CA VAL A 124 -8.71 -14.89 2.74
C VAL A 124 -10.10 -14.55 3.21
N SER A 125 -11.08 -15.26 2.64
CA SER A 125 -12.46 -15.20 3.04
C SER A 125 -12.42 -15.51 4.52
N ARG A 126 -12.43 -14.47 5.35
CA ARG A 126 -12.58 -14.64 6.78
C ARG A 126 -13.85 -15.47 6.93
N PRO A 127 -13.82 -16.62 7.61
CA PRO A 127 -15.05 -17.34 7.88
C PRO A 127 -15.97 -16.32 8.54
N GLN A 128 -17.13 -16.06 7.92
CA GLN A 128 -18.16 -15.26 8.54
C GLN A 128 -18.50 -15.99 9.83
N LYS A 129 -18.04 -15.48 10.97
CA LYS A 129 -18.52 -15.96 12.27
C LYS A 129 -20.00 -15.63 12.28
N ALA A 130 -20.83 -16.65 12.10
CA ALA A 130 -22.27 -16.54 12.25
C ALA A 130 -22.53 -16.02 13.67
N SER A 131 -22.90 -14.75 13.78
CA SER A 131 -23.45 -14.22 15.02
C SER A 131 -24.83 -14.85 15.17
N ILE A 132 -24.93 -15.87 16.03
CA ILE A 132 -26.23 -16.43 16.42
C ILE A 132 -26.86 -15.39 17.33
N VAL A 133 -27.68 -14.52 16.76
CA VAL A 133 -28.55 -13.62 17.51
C VAL A 133 -29.82 -14.42 17.84
N PRO A 134 -30.14 -14.67 19.13
CA PRO A 134 -31.37 -15.35 19.49
C PRO A 134 -32.56 -14.46 19.12
N ARG A 135 -33.40 -14.94 18.20
CA ARG A 135 -34.68 -14.31 17.87
C ARG A 135 -35.73 -14.75 18.88
N VAL A 136 -36.10 -13.86 19.78
CA VAL A 136 -37.30 -14.03 20.62
C VAL A 136 -38.51 -13.76 19.73
N VAL A 137 -39.29 -14.81 19.43
CA VAL A 137 -40.55 -14.69 18.67
C VAL A 137 -41.69 -14.57 19.66
N VAL A 138 -42.32 -13.39 19.72
CA VAL A 138 -43.57 -13.20 20.45
C VAL A 138 -44.70 -13.77 19.59
N LYS A 139 -45.39 -14.79 20.10
CA LYS A 139 -46.56 -15.40 19.45
C LYS A 139 -47.73 -14.42 19.52
N GLY A 140 -47.96 -13.66 18.45
CA GLY A 140 -49.08 -12.72 18.35
C GLY A 140 -50.42 -13.48 18.26
N VAL A 141 -51.40 -13.10 19.08
CA VAL A 141 -52.79 -13.54 18.93
C VAL A 141 -53.37 -12.86 17.69
N GLU A 142 -53.78 -13.66 16.72
CA GLU A 142 -54.39 -13.21 15.47
C GLU A 142 -55.73 -12.54 15.76
N ARG A 143 -55.87 -11.25 15.41
CA ARG A 143 -57.15 -10.55 15.48
C ARG A 143 -57.86 -10.68 14.14
N ILE A 144 -59.04 -11.28 14.17
CA ILE A 144 -59.93 -11.43 13.01
C ILE A 144 -60.31 -10.02 12.51
N PRO A 145 -60.19 -9.73 11.19
CA PRO A 145 -60.63 -8.45 10.64
C PRO A 145 -62.14 -8.26 10.77
N PRO A 146 -62.63 -7.03 11.00
CA PRO A 146 -64.06 -6.79 11.06
C PRO A 146 -64.74 -7.02 9.69
N PRO A 147 -66.02 -7.48 9.69
CA PRO A 147 -66.75 -7.80 8.48
C PRO A 147 -67.11 -6.57 7.63
N ARG A 148 -67.43 -6.81 6.36
CA ARG A 148 -67.61 -5.76 5.35
C ARG A 148 -68.90 -4.96 5.57
N PRO A 149 -68.91 -3.66 5.23
CA PRO A 149 -70.06 -2.74 5.42
C PRO A 149 -71.42 -3.22 4.87
N SER A 150 -71.44 -4.13 3.89
CA SER A 150 -72.66 -4.71 3.32
C SER A 150 -73.36 -5.74 4.22
N GLU A 151 -72.68 -6.22 5.26
CA GLU A 151 -73.18 -7.22 6.22
C GLU A 151 -73.67 -6.58 7.53
N TRP A 152 -73.81 -5.25 7.55
CA TRP A 152 -74.19 -4.52 8.75
C TRP A 152 -75.71 -4.50 8.92
N THR A 153 -76.20 -5.15 9.96
CA THR A 153 -77.60 -4.97 10.40
C THR A 153 -77.72 -3.67 11.18
N PHE A 154 -78.51 -2.71 10.70
CA PHE A 154 -78.76 -1.46 11.41
C PHE A 154 -79.54 -1.72 12.71
N VAL A 155 -78.89 -1.50 13.85
CA VAL A 155 -79.54 -1.49 15.16
C VAL A 155 -79.95 -0.05 15.46
N ARG A 156 -81.27 0.21 15.56
CA ARG A 156 -81.78 1.51 15.99
C ARG A 156 -81.45 1.73 17.48
N PRO A 157 -81.16 2.96 17.93
CA PRO A 157 -80.92 3.23 19.34
C PRO A 157 -82.22 3.01 20.13
N SER A 158 -82.18 2.11 21.12
CA SER A 158 -83.19 2.09 22.17
C SER A 158 -82.93 3.27 23.10
N GLY A 159 -83.88 4.22 23.10
CA GLY A 159 -83.80 5.41 23.94
C GLY A 159 -83.77 5.05 25.42
N LYS A 160 -82.90 5.71 26.18
CA LYS A 160 -83.09 5.87 27.62
C LYS A 160 -83.40 7.33 27.91
N ARG A 161 -84.63 7.53 28.39
CA ARG A 161 -85.10 8.74 29.07
C ARG A 161 -84.29 8.93 30.37
N ASN A 162 -84.05 10.20 30.72
CA ASN A 162 -83.53 10.63 32.02
C ASN A 162 -84.41 10.13 33.18
#